data_AF-A0A023DEP2-F1
#
_entry.id   AF-A0A023DEP2-F1
#
_cell.length_a   1.000
_cell.length_b   1.000
_cell.length_c   1.000
_cell.angle_alpha   90.00
_cell.angle_beta   90.00
_cell.angle_gamma   90.00
#
_symmetry.space_group_name_H-M   'P 1'
#
loop_
_entity.id
_entity.type
_entity.pdbx_description
1 polymer ?
#
loop_
_entity_poly.entity_id
_entity_poly.type
_entity_poly.pdbx_seq_one_letter_code
_entity_poly.pdbx_strand_id
1 'polypeptide(L)'
;MLRKQTVWLLTMLSLVVVLSVYYVTAPKDMNDNIAFTSHEDATKQKESNKDQADVAVEEMETTDGKVTSSTSSDDMFTALRMQIEDERSRLRDQLNAIVASANATAQQKSEAMDKIEKLQALAEKEATLETLIKSKGGYEDVLVRAEDDQVRVTIKAKEHSKKSANEVIHMVKSEIPEANDVAVEFQPAG
;
A
#
# COMPACT_ATOMS: atom_id res chain seq x y z
N MET A 1 40.84 -42.85 -5.12
CA MET A 1 41.33 -41.90 -6.15
C MET A 1 40.16 -41.49 -7.03
N LEU A 2 39.58 -40.32 -6.80
CA LEU A 2 38.50 -39.80 -7.65
C LEU A 2 39.08 -39.42 -9.01
N ARG A 3 38.48 -39.96 -10.08
CA ARG A 3 38.93 -39.70 -11.45
C ARG A 3 38.57 -38.28 -11.82
N LYS A 4 39.46 -37.59 -12.53
CA LYS A 4 39.33 -36.17 -12.96
C LYS A 4 38.02 -35.85 -13.71
N GLN A 5 37.23 -36.85 -14.10
CA GLN A 5 35.90 -36.74 -14.69
C GLN A 5 34.78 -36.41 -13.69
N THR A 6 34.86 -36.80 -12.42
CA THR A 6 33.80 -36.49 -11.43
C THR A 6 33.84 -35.05 -10.92
N VAL A 7 34.94 -34.34 -11.15
CA VAL A 7 35.09 -32.93 -10.73
C VAL A 7 34.22 -32.01 -11.61
N TRP A 8 34.14 -32.28 -12.92
CA TRP A 8 33.27 -31.52 -13.83
C TRP A 8 31.78 -31.83 -13.59
N LEU A 9 31.47 -33.08 -13.24
CA LEU A 9 30.11 -33.49 -12.88
C LEU A 9 29.64 -32.86 -11.57
N LEU A 10 30.52 -32.76 -10.56
CA LEU A 10 30.19 -32.12 -9.28
C LEU A 10 29.98 -30.61 -9.41
N THR A 11 30.75 -29.92 -10.26
CA THR A 11 30.53 -28.49 -10.51
C THR A 11 29.20 -28.24 -11.22
N MET A 12 28.80 -29.12 -12.14
CA MET A 12 27.52 -29.01 -12.84
C MET A 12 26.33 -29.35 -11.93
N LEU A 13 26.46 -30.42 -11.12
CA LEU A 13 25.46 -30.84 -10.14
C LEU A 13 25.22 -29.77 -9.06
N SER A 14 26.29 -29.17 -8.53
CA SER A 14 26.17 -28.11 -7.52
C SER A 14 25.43 -26.90 -8.07
N LEU A 15 25.66 -26.54 -9.34
CA LEU A 15 25.02 -25.39 -9.97
C LEU A 15 23.52 -25.63 -10.17
N VAL A 16 23.12 -26.85 -10.54
CA VAL A 16 21.70 -27.22 -10.69
C VAL A 16 20.95 -27.20 -9.36
N VAL A 17 21.56 -27.67 -8.27
CA VAL A 17 20.94 -27.67 -6.93
C VAL A 17 20.75 -26.24 -6.40
N VAL A 18 21.71 -25.34 -6.64
CA VAL A 18 21.57 -23.93 -6.24
C VAL A 18 20.43 -23.25 -7.02
N LEU A 19 20.34 -23.51 -8.33
CA LEU A 19 19.22 -23.01 -9.13
C LEU A 19 17.87 -23.61 -8.70
N SER A 20 17.79 -24.90 -8.35
CA SER A 20 16.53 -25.52 -7.95
C SER A 20 16.00 -24.96 -6.64
N VAL A 21 16.87 -24.79 -5.63
CA VAL A 21 16.50 -24.11 -4.38
C VAL A 21 16.11 -22.67 -4.66
N TYR A 22 16.87 -21.97 -5.50
CA TYR A 22 16.52 -20.60 -5.88
C TYR A 22 15.11 -20.51 -6.51
N TYR A 23 14.74 -21.40 -7.44
CA TYR A 23 13.42 -21.37 -8.08
C TYR A 23 12.27 -21.94 -7.23
N VAL A 24 12.55 -22.79 -6.25
CA VAL A 24 11.53 -23.33 -5.34
C VAL A 24 11.22 -22.36 -4.19
N THR A 25 12.23 -21.62 -3.73
CA THR A 25 12.10 -20.70 -2.58
C THR A 25 12.04 -19.22 -2.97
N ALA A 26 12.33 -18.86 -4.23
CA ALA A 26 12.01 -17.52 -4.73
C ALA A 26 10.49 -17.38 -4.90
N PRO A 27 9.88 -16.27 -4.43
CA PRO A 27 8.49 -15.96 -4.76
C PRO A 27 8.36 -15.88 -6.29
N LYS A 28 7.39 -16.63 -6.84
CA LYS A 28 7.04 -16.58 -8.26
C LYS A 28 6.30 -15.28 -8.55
N ASP A 29 7.02 -14.17 -8.55
CA ASP A 29 6.52 -12.89 -9.00
C ASP A 29 7.50 -12.36 -10.03
N MET A 30 7.30 -12.72 -11.31
CA MET A 30 7.46 -11.85 -12.47
C MET A 30 6.88 -12.53 -13.72
N ASN A 31 5.92 -11.82 -14.33
CA ASN A 31 5.44 -11.95 -15.71
C ASN A 31 4.46 -13.09 -16.06
N ASP A 32 3.23 -12.99 -15.55
CA ASP A 32 2.03 -13.35 -16.31
C ASP A 32 1.33 -12.07 -16.80
N ASN A 33 1.97 -11.38 -17.75
CA ASN A 33 1.22 -10.63 -18.76
C ASN A 33 1.34 -11.44 -20.04
N ILE A 34 0.58 -12.53 -20.06
CA ILE A 34 0.34 -13.33 -21.25
C ILE A 34 -0.37 -12.40 -22.24
N ALA A 35 0.38 -12.07 -23.29
CA ALA A 35 -0.11 -11.49 -24.52
C ALA A 35 -1.35 -12.28 -24.99
N PHE A 36 -2.53 -11.68 -24.82
CA PHE A 36 -3.73 -12.12 -25.50
C PHE A 36 -3.73 -11.50 -26.90
N THR A 37 -3.02 -12.12 -27.83
CA THR A 37 -3.13 -11.89 -29.27
C THR A 37 -3.48 -13.20 -29.97
N SER A 38 -4.73 -13.29 -30.45
CA SER A 38 -5.27 -14.12 -31.55
C SER A 38 -6.79 -13.94 -31.49
N HIS A 39 -7.58 -13.54 -32.47
CA HIS A 39 -7.49 -13.24 -33.91
C HIS A 39 -8.61 -12.19 -34.15
N GLU A 40 -8.38 -11.10 -34.90
CA GLU A 40 -8.82 -10.95 -36.30
C GLU A 40 -10.25 -11.47 -36.60
N ASP A 41 -11.22 -10.55 -36.75
CA ASP A 41 -11.71 -10.20 -38.10
C ASP A 41 -12.56 -8.91 -38.12
N ALA A 42 -12.22 -8.05 -39.10
CA ALA A 42 -13.05 -7.11 -39.89
C ALA A 42 -13.95 -6.05 -39.19
N THR A 43 -14.05 -4.76 -39.57
CA THR A 43 -13.52 -3.92 -40.66
C THR A 43 -14.04 -2.47 -40.48
N LYS A 44 -13.21 -1.46 -40.84
CA LYS A 44 -13.54 -0.11 -41.41
C LYS A 44 -14.40 0.87 -40.55
N GLN A 45 -14.26 2.21 -40.55
CA GLN A 45 -13.41 3.21 -41.20
C GLN A 45 -13.68 4.59 -40.53
N LYS A 46 -12.67 5.49 -40.61
CA LYS A 46 -12.73 6.97 -40.76
C LYS A 46 -13.16 7.93 -39.63
N GLU A 47 -12.16 8.71 -39.18
CA GLU A 47 -12.01 10.18 -39.23
C GLU A 47 -13.18 11.14 -38.85
N SER A 48 -12.87 11.95 -37.84
CA SER A 48 -12.92 13.43 -37.81
C SER A 48 -14.20 14.20 -37.42
N ASN A 49 -14.00 15.00 -36.35
CA ASN A 49 -14.42 16.40 -36.13
C ASN A 49 -15.82 16.73 -35.56
N LYS A 50 -15.78 17.20 -34.29
CA LYS A 50 -16.26 18.48 -33.71
C LYS A 50 -17.65 19.08 -34.03
N ASP A 51 -18.18 19.69 -32.97
CA ASP A 51 -19.30 20.66 -32.82
C ASP A 51 -20.70 20.01 -32.73
N GLN A 52 -21.36 19.93 -31.57
CA GLN A 52 -21.91 20.93 -30.63
C GLN A 52 -23.30 21.47 -31.04
N ALA A 53 -24.26 21.30 -30.09
CA ALA A 53 -25.66 21.78 -30.02
C ALA A 53 -26.66 21.11 -31.00
N ASP A 54 -27.84 20.63 -30.60
CA ASP A 54 -28.89 21.36 -29.86
C ASP A 54 -29.93 20.41 -29.21
N VAL A 55 -30.78 21.00 -28.36
CA VAL A 55 -31.68 20.48 -27.32
C VAL A 55 -32.99 19.83 -27.83
N ALA A 56 -33.46 18.76 -27.18
CA ALA A 56 -34.89 18.47 -26.86
C ALA A 56 -35.02 17.12 -26.09
N VAL A 57 -35.13 17.16 -24.76
CA VAL A 57 -36.32 16.79 -23.94
C VAL A 57 -36.85 15.37 -24.18
N GLU A 58 -36.60 14.45 -23.23
CA GLU A 58 -37.64 13.83 -22.39
C GLU A 58 -37.01 13.17 -21.15
N GLU A 59 -37.74 13.23 -20.05
CA GLU A 59 -37.40 12.75 -18.71
C GLU A 59 -37.02 11.26 -18.67
N MET A 60 -35.89 10.95 -18.06
CA MET A 60 -35.73 9.70 -17.30
C MET A 60 -34.74 9.94 -16.16
N GLU A 61 -35.29 9.95 -14.95
CA GLU A 61 -34.68 9.64 -13.65
C GLU A 61 -33.20 9.18 -13.72
N THR A 62 -32.28 9.99 -13.20
CA THR A 62 -30.94 9.53 -12.79
C THR A 62 -30.55 10.15 -11.45
N THR A 63 -31.31 9.79 -10.41
CA THR A 63 -30.75 9.66 -9.07
C THR A 63 -30.09 8.29 -8.95
N ASP A 64 -28.97 8.03 -9.66
CA ASP A 64 -28.13 6.88 -9.32
C ASP A 64 -26.72 7.00 -9.92
N GLY A 65 -25.70 7.12 -9.08
CA GLY A 65 -24.30 7.25 -9.51
C GLY A 65 -23.36 7.88 -8.49
N LYS A 66 -23.91 8.53 -7.45
CA LYS A 66 -23.12 9.12 -6.35
C LYS A 66 -23.07 8.23 -5.10
N VAL A 67 -24.01 7.29 -4.96
CA VAL A 67 -24.14 6.46 -3.75
C VAL A 67 -23.21 5.24 -3.80
N THR A 68 -22.95 4.66 -4.97
CA THR A 68 -22.09 3.46 -5.10
C THR A 68 -20.60 3.74 -4.85
N SER A 69 -20.10 4.90 -5.27
CA SER A 69 -18.68 5.28 -5.11
C SER A 69 -18.33 5.71 -3.68
N SER A 70 -19.25 6.39 -2.97
CA SER A 70 -19.06 6.77 -1.56
C SER A 70 -19.07 5.57 -0.63
N THR A 71 -20.03 4.65 -0.79
CA THR A 71 -20.07 3.43 0.03
C THR A 71 -18.82 2.56 -0.19
N SER A 72 -18.34 2.48 -1.44
CA SER A 72 -17.12 1.72 -1.75
C SER A 72 -15.86 2.32 -1.11
N SER A 73 -15.74 3.65 -1.03
CA SER A 73 -14.59 4.28 -0.38
C SER A 73 -14.65 4.17 1.14
N ASP A 74 -15.83 4.23 1.76
CA ASP A 74 -16.00 3.98 3.20
C ASP A 74 -15.64 2.55 3.61
N ASP A 75 -16.09 1.56 2.85
CA ASP A 75 -15.75 0.16 3.08
C ASP A 75 -14.24 -0.07 2.93
N MET A 76 -13.60 0.59 1.95
CA MET A 76 -12.15 0.51 1.76
C MET A 76 -11.37 1.11 2.94
N PHE A 77 -11.74 2.30 3.43
CA PHE A 77 -11.08 2.92 4.58
C PHE A 77 -11.26 2.08 5.85
N THR A 78 -12.46 1.54 6.04
CA THR A 78 -12.76 0.65 7.17
C THR A 78 -11.93 -0.63 7.09
N ALA A 79 -11.88 -1.27 5.93
CA ALA A 79 -11.08 -2.47 5.70
C ALA A 79 -9.58 -2.20 5.92
N LEU A 80 -9.07 -1.06 5.43
CA LEU A 80 -7.67 -0.69 5.60
C LEU A 80 -7.32 -0.44 7.07
N ARG A 81 -8.21 0.20 7.84
CA ARG A 81 -8.04 0.33 9.30
C ARG A 81 -8.02 -1.00 10.01
N MET A 82 -8.96 -1.89 9.70
CA MET A 82 -9.01 -3.23 10.28
C MET A 82 -7.72 -3.99 9.97
N GLN A 83 -7.24 -3.94 8.73
CA GLN A 83 -5.99 -4.59 8.34
C GLN A 83 -4.78 -4.05 9.12
N ILE A 84 -4.66 -2.72 9.25
CA ILE A 84 -3.56 -2.11 10.00
C ILE A 84 -3.60 -2.52 11.48
N GLU A 85 -4.78 -2.54 12.09
CA GLU A 85 -4.89 -2.94 13.51
C GLU A 85 -4.59 -4.44 13.70
N ASP A 86 -4.99 -5.29 12.77
CA ASP A 86 -4.66 -6.72 12.77
C ASP A 86 -3.15 -6.94 12.60
N GLU A 87 -2.50 -6.24 11.66
CA GLU A 87 -1.06 -6.29 11.45
C GLU A 87 -0.31 -5.84 12.71
N ARG A 88 -0.75 -4.75 13.34
CA ARG A 88 -0.16 -4.23 14.58
C ARG A 88 -0.35 -5.16 15.76
N SER A 89 -1.54 -5.71 15.93
CA SER A 89 -1.85 -6.68 16.98
C SER A 89 -0.95 -7.90 16.86
N ARG A 90 -0.84 -8.47 15.64
CA ARG A 90 0.07 -9.60 15.38
C ARG A 90 1.53 -9.26 15.67
N LEU A 91 1.99 -8.08 15.27
CA LEU A 91 3.37 -7.65 15.52
C LEU A 91 3.64 -7.47 17.02
N ARG A 92 2.72 -6.85 17.77
CA ARG A 92 2.82 -6.72 19.23
C ARG A 92 2.86 -8.09 19.90
N ASP A 93 2.01 -9.03 19.48
CA ASP A 93 1.99 -10.38 20.02
C ASP A 93 3.33 -11.11 19.77
N GLN A 94 3.91 -10.97 18.59
CA GLN A 94 5.23 -11.53 18.28
C GLN A 94 6.34 -10.93 19.14
N LEU A 95 6.35 -9.61 19.31
CA LEU A 95 7.34 -8.93 20.14
C LEU A 95 7.18 -9.32 21.62
N ASN A 96 5.94 -9.39 22.12
CA ASN A 96 5.63 -9.86 23.47
C ASN A 96 6.05 -11.32 23.69
N ALA A 97 5.88 -12.18 22.69
CA ALA A 97 6.35 -13.56 22.76
C ALA A 97 7.88 -13.64 22.87
N ILE A 98 8.63 -12.76 22.18
CA ILE A 98 10.09 -12.66 22.31
C ILE A 98 10.49 -12.21 23.72
N VAL A 99 9.83 -11.17 24.24
CA VAL A 99 10.05 -10.66 25.60
C VAL A 99 9.81 -11.75 26.65
N ALA A 100 8.71 -12.48 26.52
CA ALA A 100 8.30 -13.55 27.43
C ALA A 100 9.12 -14.85 27.27
N SER A 101 9.78 -15.04 26.13
CA SER A 101 10.54 -16.26 25.84
C SER A 101 11.70 -16.47 26.81
N ALA A 102 11.80 -17.68 27.36
CA ALA A 102 12.97 -18.09 28.14
C ALA A 102 14.23 -18.30 27.28
N ASN A 103 14.06 -18.44 25.96
CA ASN A 103 15.15 -18.73 25.01
C ASN A 103 15.72 -17.47 24.34
N ALA A 104 15.10 -16.31 24.54
CA ALA A 104 15.59 -15.05 23.98
C ALA A 104 16.71 -14.46 24.84
N THR A 105 17.74 -13.90 24.19
CA THR A 105 18.84 -13.21 24.88
C THR A 105 18.38 -11.88 25.48
N ALA A 106 19.13 -11.35 26.44
CA ALA A 106 18.85 -10.02 27.00
C ALA A 106 18.78 -8.92 25.92
N GLN A 107 19.66 -9.00 24.91
CA GLN A 107 19.67 -8.06 23.78
C GLN A 107 18.39 -8.15 22.95
N GLN A 108 17.94 -9.36 22.61
CA GLN A 108 16.72 -9.56 21.83
C GLN A 108 15.47 -9.09 22.58
N LYS A 109 15.44 -9.26 23.90
CA LYS A 109 14.36 -8.74 24.74
C LYS A 109 14.36 -7.22 24.77
N SER A 110 15.53 -6.59 24.90
CA SER A 110 15.66 -5.13 24.84
C SER A 110 15.16 -4.59 23.50
N GLU A 111 15.63 -5.14 22.38
CA GLU A 111 15.21 -4.74 21.05
C GLU A 111 13.70 -4.93 20.83
N ALA A 112 13.10 -5.98 21.39
CA ALA A 112 11.67 -6.21 21.32
C ALA A 112 10.89 -5.16 22.12
N MET A 113 11.36 -4.78 23.31
CA MET A 113 10.76 -3.69 24.09
C MET A 113 10.86 -2.35 23.36
N ASP A 114 12.04 -2.02 22.82
CA ASP A 114 12.25 -0.79 22.06
C ASP A 114 11.31 -0.71 20.85
N LYS A 115 11.08 -1.84 20.17
CA LYS A 115 10.12 -1.91 19.06
C LYS A 115 8.67 -1.73 19.51
N ILE A 116 8.28 -2.29 20.66
CA ILE A 116 6.95 -2.09 21.23
C ILE A 116 6.72 -0.60 21.53
N GLU A 117 7.68 0.05 22.20
CA GLU A 117 7.63 1.48 22.50
C GLU A 117 7.58 2.32 21.23
N LYS A 118 8.43 2.03 20.24
CA LYS A 118 8.43 2.71 18.93
C LYS A 118 7.07 2.57 18.23
N LEU A 119 6.49 1.37 18.23
CA LEU A 119 5.20 1.11 17.60
C LEU A 119 4.07 1.89 18.28
N GLN A 120 4.08 1.98 19.61
CA GLN A 120 3.11 2.80 20.35
C GLN A 120 3.29 4.29 20.05
N ALA A 121 4.53 4.79 20.09
CA ALA A 121 4.81 6.20 19.79
C ALA A 121 4.42 6.58 18.35
N LEU A 122 4.61 5.68 17.39
CA LEU A 122 4.14 5.87 16.01
C LEU A 122 2.62 5.94 15.93
N ALA A 123 1.91 5.03 16.58
CA ALA A 123 0.44 5.02 16.59
C ALA A 123 -0.14 6.31 17.20
N GLU A 124 0.47 6.82 18.27
CA GLU A 124 0.07 8.10 18.87
C GLU A 124 0.29 9.28 17.90
N LYS A 125 1.44 9.34 17.22
CA LYS A 125 1.75 10.38 16.22
C LYS A 125 0.84 10.32 14.99
N GLU A 126 0.49 9.12 14.54
CA GLU A 126 -0.47 8.96 13.45
C GLU A 126 -1.86 9.46 13.85
N ALA A 127 -2.34 9.11 15.04
CA ALA A 127 -3.65 9.53 15.53
C ALA A 127 -3.74 11.06 15.69
N THR A 128 -2.67 11.70 16.17
CA THR A 128 -2.60 13.17 16.25
C THR A 128 -2.59 13.78 14.85
N LEU A 129 -1.79 13.27 13.92
CA LEU A 129 -1.75 13.74 12.53
C LEU A 129 -3.08 13.56 11.81
N GLU A 130 -3.74 12.42 11.94
CA GLU A 130 -5.07 12.19 11.38
C GLU A 130 -6.06 13.24 11.88
N THR A 131 -6.05 13.51 13.19
CA THR A 131 -6.93 14.51 13.81
C THR A 131 -6.62 15.92 13.30
N LEU A 132 -5.34 16.28 13.19
CA LEU A 132 -4.89 17.57 12.70
C LEU A 132 -5.26 17.78 11.23
N ILE A 133 -5.00 16.78 10.38
CA ILE A 133 -5.25 16.84 8.94
C ILE A 133 -6.76 16.88 8.67
N LYS A 134 -7.57 16.07 9.37
CA LYS A 134 -9.04 16.13 9.32
C LYS A 134 -9.55 17.52 9.70
N SER A 135 -9.10 18.04 10.85
CA SER A 135 -9.60 19.30 11.41
C SER A 135 -9.20 20.53 10.58
N LYS A 136 -7.95 20.57 10.09
CA LYS A 136 -7.43 21.72 9.32
C LYS A 136 -7.81 21.68 7.85
N GLY A 137 -7.86 20.49 7.26
CA GLY A 137 -8.16 20.30 5.85
C GLY A 137 -9.65 20.16 5.54
N GLY A 138 -10.50 19.96 6.55
CA GLY A 138 -11.94 19.77 6.34
C GLY A 138 -12.27 18.49 5.56
N TYR A 139 -11.43 17.46 5.71
CA TYR A 139 -11.60 16.19 5.04
C TYR A 139 -12.60 15.31 5.79
N GLU A 140 -13.31 14.46 5.05
CA GLU A 140 -14.31 13.56 5.63
C GLU A 140 -13.63 12.48 6.47
N ASP A 141 -12.54 11.92 5.94
CA ASP A 141 -11.73 10.96 6.66
C ASP A 141 -10.27 11.02 6.23
N VAL A 142 -9.37 10.67 7.15
CA VAL A 142 -7.92 10.61 6.93
C VAL A 142 -7.39 9.39 7.66
N LEU A 143 -6.48 8.70 6.99
CA LEU A 143 -5.69 7.62 7.54
C LEU A 143 -4.22 7.94 7.35
N VAL A 144 -3.44 7.86 8.43
CA VAL A 144 -1.99 8.06 8.39
C VAL A 144 -1.30 6.77 8.80
N ARG A 145 -0.39 6.28 7.96
CA ARG A 145 0.46 5.13 8.25
C ARG A 145 1.91 5.54 8.16
N ALA A 146 2.61 5.42 9.28
CA ALA A 146 4.03 5.71 9.41
C ALA A 146 4.78 4.41 9.69
N GLU A 147 5.67 4.04 8.77
CA GLU A 147 6.55 2.89 8.88
C GLU A 147 7.98 3.36 8.69
N ASP A 148 8.75 3.32 9.77
CA ASP A 148 10.14 3.78 9.80
C ASP A 148 10.32 5.20 9.25
N ASP A 149 10.82 5.34 8.03
CA ASP A 149 11.11 6.61 7.37
C ASP A 149 10.07 7.00 6.29
N GLN A 150 9.06 6.16 6.08
CA GLN A 150 8.00 6.36 5.10
C GLN A 150 6.68 6.67 5.79
N VAL A 151 6.02 7.75 5.35
CA VAL A 151 4.69 8.12 5.80
C VAL A 151 3.74 8.16 4.61
N ARG A 152 2.68 7.37 4.67
CA ARG A 152 1.59 7.38 3.70
C ARG A 152 0.36 8.00 4.35
N VAL A 153 -0.19 9.02 3.70
CA VAL A 153 -1.43 9.68 4.11
C VAL A 153 -2.48 9.42 3.05
N THR A 154 -3.59 8.78 3.43
CA THR A 154 -4.73 8.55 2.56
C THR A 154 -5.90 9.42 3.04
N ILE A 155 -6.44 10.25 2.16
CA ILE A 155 -7.42 11.29 2.49
C ILE A 155 -8.70 11.07 1.67
N LYS A 156 -9.84 10.97 2.34
CA LYS A 156 -11.16 10.97 1.71
C LYS A 156 -11.61 12.43 1.49
N ALA A 157 -11.61 12.86 0.24
CA ALA A 157 -11.91 14.25 -0.13
C ALA A 157 -12.68 14.33 -1.46
N LYS A 158 -13.57 15.33 -1.58
CA LYS A 158 -14.32 15.60 -2.82
C LYS A 158 -13.43 16.21 -3.90
N GLU A 159 -12.45 17.00 -3.47
CA GLU A 159 -11.50 17.69 -4.32
C GLU A 159 -10.09 17.49 -3.79
N HIS A 160 -9.12 17.52 -4.70
CA HIS A 160 -7.71 17.44 -4.36
C HIS A 160 -6.89 18.42 -5.19
N SER A 161 -5.80 18.91 -4.63
CA SER A 161 -4.89 19.82 -5.31
C SER A 161 -3.45 19.58 -4.87
N LYS A 162 -2.49 19.99 -5.71
CA LYS A 162 -1.08 19.97 -5.31
C LYS A 162 -0.80 20.85 -4.09
N LYS A 163 -1.58 21.92 -3.91
CA LYS A 163 -1.46 22.82 -2.77
C LYS A 163 -1.88 22.12 -1.48
N SER A 164 -3.05 21.48 -1.47
CA SER A 164 -3.54 20.74 -0.30
C SER A 164 -2.64 19.55 0.04
N ALA A 165 -2.10 18.85 -0.97
CA ALA A 165 -1.08 17.82 -0.77
C ALA A 165 0.18 18.38 -0.07
N ASN A 166 0.70 19.53 -0.53
CA ASN A 166 1.86 20.16 0.07
C ASN A 166 1.62 20.62 1.51
N GLU A 167 0.44 21.13 1.82
CA GLU A 167 0.05 21.50 3.19
C GLU A 167 0.07 20.28 4.11
N VAL A 168 -0.48 19.15 3.66
CA VAL A 168 -0.43 17.87 4.38
C VAL A 168 1.00 17.39 4.58
N ILE A 169 1.82 17.42 3.54
CA ILE A 169 3.25 17.04 3.64
C ILE A 169 3.97 17.91 4.68
N HIS A 170 3.67 19.20 4.73
CA HIS A 170 4.29 20.11 5.71
C HIS A 170 3.85 19.78 7.14
N MET A 171 2.57 19.46 7.35
CA MET A 171 2.07 19.01 8.66
C MET A 171 2.74 17.71 9.10
N VAL A 172 2.85 16.72 8.21
CA VAL A 172 3.52 15.45 8.49
C VAL A 172 4.99 15.67 8.89
N LYS A 173 5.73 16.47 8.12
CA LYS A 173 7.15 16.77 8.41
C LYS A 173 7.36 17.58 9.70
N SER A 174 6.35 18.33 10.12
CA SER A 174 6.40 19.08 11.39
C SER A 174 6.25 18.15 12.60
N GLU A 175 5.36 17.18 12.53
CA GLU A 175 5.11 16.22 13.64
C GLU A 175 6.07 15.03 13.62
N ILE A 176 6.53 14.63 12.43
CA ILE A 176 7.47 13.52 12.22
C ILE A 176 8.66 14.04 11.39
N PRO A 177 9.67 14.66 12.03
CA PRO A 177 10.85 15.16 11.33
C PRO A 177 11.69 14.07 10.65
N GLU A 178 11.55 12.83 11.12
CA GLU A 178 12.25 11.65 10.60
C GLU A 178 11.63 11.09 9.30
N ALA A 179 10.46 11.62 8.88
CA ALA A 179 9.79 11.21 7.66
C ALA A 179 10.54 11.72 6.42
N ASN A 180 11.35 10.85 5.81
CA ASN A 180 12.12 11.15 4.61
C ASN A 180 11.23 11.10 3.36
N ASP A 181 10.33 10.14 3.31
CA ASP A 181 9.39 9.93 2.21
C ASP A 181 7.96 10.12 2.69
N VAL A 182 7.24 11.08 2.10
CA VAL A 182 5.84 11.38 2.44
C VAL A 182 5.01 11.32 1.18
N ALA A 183 4.11 10.33 1.14
CA ALA A 183 3.16 10.14 0.05
C ALA A 183 1.76 10.56 0.50
N VAL A 184 1.07 11.36 -0.30
CA VAL A 184 -0.31 11.77 -0.06
C VAL A 184 -1.19 11.26 -1.20
N GLU A 185 -2.22 10.51 -0.83
CA GLU A 185 -3.18 9.91 -1.75
C GLU A 185 -4.58 10.44 -1.44
N PHE A 186 -5.28 10.91 -2.47
CA PHE A 186 -6.66 11.39 -2.35
C PHE A 186 -7.61 10.37 -2.94
N GLN A 187 -8.58 9.97 -2.13
CA GLN A 187 -9.65 9.06 -2.48
C GLN A 187 -10.95 9.87 -2.57
N PRO A 188 -11.78 9.65 -3.59
CA PRO A 188 -12.99 10.43 -3.79
C PRO A 188 -13.98 10.23 -2.65
N ALA A 189 -14.34 11.34 -2.00
CA ALA A 189 -15.53 11.43 -1.15
C ALA A 189 -16.76 11.61 -2.05
N GLY A 190 -17.82 10.82 -1.83
CA GLY A 190 -19.02 10.93 -2.67
C GLY A 190 -20.08 11.87 -2.12
#